data_AF-A0A4Q5SFX5-F1
#
_entry.id   AF-A0A4Q5SFX5-F1
#
_cell.length_a   1.000
_cell.length_b   1.000
_cell.length_c   1.000
_cell.angle_alpha   90.00
_cell.angle_beta   90.00
_cell.angle_gamma   90.00
#
_symmetry.space_group_name_H-M   'P 1'
#
loop_
_entity.id
_entity.type
_entity.pdbx_description
1 polymer ?
#
loop_
_entity_poly.entity_id
_entity_poly.type
_entity_poly.pdbx_seq_one_letter_code
_entity_poly.pdbx_strand_id
1 'polypeptide(L)'
;PRSARQSGPADRIPHPPAYDALRVDAVFYRQDQIGGLIWEAEDRHDHPLLSYKTARDFRGCRLRFRWRSAGLLGLDAVNGPVLTIEGRDAEGAARAWYVRLWNYAVGDPEDAVVSLDFGDVAGGFLFPGEADPVWAGDVDRMFVSVVPTGFTGADADLAAPVDAWAELSEITCEGPGSVLAVGDAVVPEHGLRIANGYDDCYHLTPARVLRNIAQLGYRGSILHYVGMSHYFRLEASSGGYYASLGATALNAACAAWHADFAARAKALGYEVIWSLSYELLDQHSWGDWKQRAADGSAALTGWEPPSALLSPAHDGAMAYLRAVALGVCGIAEAAGMPVRFQIGEPWWWTLPDGSLCIHDASVGAGDPGALLADSTLALRDAVKSAHPGAEVLLLVYLPTVERNPEANMPLGWA
;
A
#
# COMPACT_ATOMS: atom_id res chain seq x y z
N PRO A 1 25.21 -11.78 42.59
CA PRO A 1 24.18 -10.72 42.53
C PRO A 1 24.47 -9.74 41.39
N ARG A 2 24.16 -10.13 40.15
CA ARG A 2 24.16 -9.23 38.99
C ARG A 2 22.87 -9.48 38.24
N SER A 3 22.01 -8.46 38.29
CA SER A 3 20.67 -8.43 37.71
C SER A 3 20.74 -8.52 36.20
N ALA A 4 19.96 -9.47 35.66
CA ALA A 4 19.49 -9.43 34.29
C ALA A 4 18.66 -8.15 34.07
N ARG A 5 18.95 -7.42 32.97
CA ARG A 5 17.96 -6.56 32.32
C ARG A 5 17.58 -7.24 31.02
N GLN A 6 16.34 -7.72 30.96
CA GLN A 6 15.66 -8.05 29.72
C GLN A 6 15.56 -6.76 28.89
N SER A 7 16.17 -6.76 27.71
CA SER A 7 15.82 -5.82 26.64
C SER A 7 14.63 -6.39 25.89
N GLY A 8 13.51 -5.66 25.88
CA GLY A 8 12.33 -5.95 25.08
C GLY A 8 12.59 -5.81 23.56
N PRO A 9 11.57 -6.06 22.72
CA PRO A 9 11.71 -6.03 21.27
C PRO A 9 11.83 -4.57 20.84
N ALA A 10 13.04 -4.14 20.48
CA ALA A 10 13.27 -2.87 19.81
C ALA A 10 13.16 -3.10 18.30
N ASP A 11 12.34 -2.25 17.67
CA ASP A 11 12.13 -2.12 16.23
C ASP A 11 13.44 -2.26 15.44
N ARG A 12 13.63 -3.42 14.83
CA ARG A 12 14.56 -3.55 13.71
C ARG A 12 13.79 -3.19 12.46
N ILE A 13 14.12 -2.05 11.87
CA ILE A 13 13.71 -1.72 10.50
C ILE A 13 14.12 -2.92 9.62
N PRO A 14 13.19 -3.56 8.91
CA PRO A 14 13.52 -4.67 8.03
C PRO A 14 14.55 -4.21 7.00
N HIS A 15 15.64 -4.95 6.80
CA HIS A 15 16.51 -4.72 5.67
C HIS A 15 15.75 -5.02 4.38
N PRO A 16 15.99 -4.26 3.29
CA PRO A 16 15.41 -4.56 1.98
C PRO A 16 15.72 -6.03 1.61
N PRO A 17 14.75 -6.80 1.08
CA PRO A 17 14.99 -8.17 0.67
C PRO A 17 16.09 -8.24 -0.41
N ALA A 18 16.84 -9.35 -0.39
CA ALA A 18 17.83 -9.68 -1.42
C ALA A 18 17.17 -9.78 -2.81
N TYR A 19 17.95 -9.77 -3.89
CA TYR A 19 17.44 -9.81 -5.27
C TYR A 19 16.57 -11.05 -5.56
N ASP A 20 16.76 -12.12 -4.81
CA ASP A 20 16.05 -13.39 -4.86
C ASP A 20 15.01 -13.54 -3.73
N ALA A 21 14.50 -12.42 -3.21
CA ALA A 21 13.49 -12.42 -2.16
C ALA A 21 12.38 -11.38 -2.36
N LEU A 22 11.18 -11.74 -1.92
CA LEU A 22 9.98 -10.91 -1.87
C LEU A 22 9.34 -11.09 -0.50
N ARG A 23 8.97 -9.97 0.14
CA ARG A 23 8.19 -9.96 1.37
C ARG A 23 6.93 -9.14 1.16
N VAL A 24 5.81 -9.62 1.70
CA VAL A 24 4.57 -8.87 1.84
C VAL A 24 4.19 -8.81 3.32
N ASP A 25 3.83 -7.61 3.77
CA ASP A 25 3.20 -7.37 5.06
C ASP A 25 1.73 -6.98 4.78
N ALA A 26 0.81 -7.46 5.60
CA ALA A 26 -0.63 -7.27 5.44
C ALA A 26 -1.30 -7.08 6.80
N VAL A 27 -2.44 -6.40 6.82
CA VAL A 27 -3.28 -6.25 8.01
C VAL A 27 -4.69 -6.69 7.69
N PHE A 28 -5.22 -7.60 8.48
CA PHE A 28 -6.54 -8.19 8.29
C PHE A 28 -7.47 -7.81 9.45
N TYR A 29 -8.73 -7.57 9.12
CA TYR A 29 -9.76 -7.12 10.05
C TYR A 29 -10.95 -8.09 10.14
N ARG A 30 -11.22 -8.87 9.08
CA ARG A 30 -12.37 -9.77 9.00
C ARG A 30 -11.98 -11.21 8.72
N GLN A 31 -12.86 -12.15 9.09
CA GLN A 31 -12.66 -13.60 8.97
C GLN A 31 -12.84 -14.15 7.55
N ASP A 32 -13.28 -13.31 6.61
CA ASP A 32 -13.48 -13.60 5.19
C ASP A 32 -12.42 -12.94 4.28
N GLN A 33 -11.47 -12.20 4.85
CA GLN A 33 -10.43 -11.52 4.10
C GLN A 33 -9.24 -12.43 3.79
N ILE A 34 -8.72 -12.30 2.56
CA ILE A 34 -7.46 -12.92 2.11
C ILE A 34 -6.65 -11.89 1.33
N GLY A 35 -5.32 -12.00 1.40
CA GLY A 35 -4.39 -11.29 0.52
C GLY A 35 -3.91 -12.20 -0.62
N GLY A 36 -3.29 -11.62 -1.64
CA GLY A 36 -2.72 -12.38 -2.74
C GLY A 36 -1.37 -11.81 -3.19
N LEU A 37 -0.36 -12.67 -3.31
CA LEU A 37 0.87 -12.38 -4.02
C LEU A 37 0.66 -12.72 -5.49
N ILE A 38 0.49 -11.71 -6.34
CA ILE A 38 0.04 -11.89 -7.73
C ILE A 38 1.21 -11.77 -8.69
N TRP A 39 1.27 -12.72 -9.63
CA TRP A 39 2.10 -12.68 -10.83
C TRP A 39 1.20 -12.73 -12.07
N GLU A 40 1.22 -11.68 -12.89
CA GLU A 40 0.52 -11.66 -14.18
C GLU A 40 1.49 -12.03 -15.31
N ALA A 41 1.02 -12.84 -16.27
CA ALA A 41 1.82 -13.22 -17.43
C ALA A 41 2.05 -12.04 -18.39
N GLU A 42 1.15 -11.06 -18.38
CA GLU A 42 1.28 -9.77 -19.07
C GLU A 42 1.70 -8.70 -18.07
N ASP A 43 2.74 -7.94 -18.40
CA ASP A 43 3.15 -6.81 -17.60
C ASP A 43 2.30 -5.57 -17.94
N ARG A 44 1.38 -5.26 -17.02
CA ARG A 44 0.45 -4.13 -17.14
C ARG A 44 0.83 -2.94 -16.27
N HIS A 45 1.93 -3.05 -15.53
CA HIS A 45 2.30 -2.09 -14.48
C HIS A 45 3.53 -1.26 -14.83
N ASP A 46 4.50 -1.85 -15.51
CA ASP A 46 5.67 -1.09 -15.94
C ASP A 46 5.36 -0.19 -17.13
N HIS A 47 6.15 0.88 -17.27
CA HIS A 47 6.07 1.72 -18.45
C HIS A 47 6.30 0.86 -19.71
N PRO A 48 5.59 1.09 -20.84
CA PRO A 48 5.71 0.24 -22.04
C PRO A 48 7.12 0.09 -22.63
N LEU A 49 8.03 1.02 -22.30
CA LEU A 49 9.44 0.96 -22.69
C LEU A 49 10.30 0.01 -21.83
N LEU A 50 9.79 -0.37 -20.66
CA LEU A 50 10.49 -1.10 -19.60
C LEU A 50 9.75 -2.40 -19.21
N SER A 51 8.64 -2.70 -19.88
CA SER A 51 7.80 -3.83 -19.51
C SER A 51 8.44 -5.16 -19.84
N TYR A 52 8.09 -6.18 -19.06
CA TYR A 52 8.45 -7.56 -19.38
C TYR A 52 7.65 -8.05 -20.59
N LYS A 53 8.29 -8.83 -21.45
CA LYS A 53 7.61 -9.52 -22.54
C LYS A 53 6.58 -10.49 -21.97
N THR A 54 5.34 -10.39 -22.47
CA THR A 54 4.29 -11.36 -22.15
C THR A 54 4.71 -12.77 -22.57
N ALA A 55 4.68 -13.70 -21.63
CA ALA A 55 4.88 -15.13 -21.86
C ALA A 55 3.90 -15.94 -21.00
N ARG A 56 3.12 -16.79 -21.65
CA ARG A 56 1.99 -17.51 -21.04
C ARG A 56 2.24 -19.00 -20.85
N ASP A 57 3.29 -19.53 -21.47
CA ASP A 57 3.67 -20.94 -21.39
C ASP A 57 4.71 -21.14 -20.29
N PHE A 58 4.26 -21.69 -19.16
CA PHE A 58 5.09 -21.98 -17.99
C PHE A 58 5.51 -23.46 -17.92
N ARG A 59 5.11 -24.33 -18.86
CA ARG A 59 5.36 -25.79 -18.79
C ARG A 59 6.84 -26.16 -18.70
N GLY A 60 7.73 -25.28 -19.18
CA GLY A 60 9.19 -25.43 -19.09
C GLY A 60 9.82 -24.70 -17.90
N CYS A 61 9.03 -24.25 -16.93
CA CYS A 61 9.50 -23.50 -15.76
C CYS A 61 9.49 -24.38 -14.51
N ARG A 62 10.56 -24.29 -13.72
CA ARG A 62 10.63 -24.82 -12.37
C ARG A 62 10.86 -23.69 -11.40
N LEU A 63 9.98 -23.54 -10.43
CA LEU A 63 10.05 -22.52 -9.40
C LEU A 63 10.38 -23.18 -8.05
N ARG A 64 11.42 -22.70 -7.40
CA ARG A 64 11.74 -23.05 -6.01
C ARG A 64 11.93 -21.79 -5.20
N PHE A 65 11.43 -21.80 -3.96
CA PHE A 65 11.65 -20.75 -2.97
C PHE A 65 11.51 -21.30 -1.57
N ARG A 66 12.09 -20.60 -0.59
CA ARG A 66 11.82 -20.81 0.83
C ARG A 66 10.69 -19.88 1.25
N TRP A 67 9.59 -20.46 1.71
CA TRP A 67 8.47 -19.77 2.33
C TRP A 67 8.74 -19.56 3.81
N ARG A 68 8.51 -18.34 4.31
CA ARG A 68 8.40 -18.04 5.74
C ARG A 68 7.19 -17.16 6.00
N SER A 69 6.48 -17.39 7.11
CA SER A 69 5.31 -16.57 7.45
C SER A 69 5.07 -16.40 8.94
N ALA A 70 4.35 -15.34 9.32
CA ALA A 70 3.72 -15.21 10.64
C ALA A 70 2.40 -14.45 10.55
N GLY A 71 1.48 -14.71 11.49
CA GLY A 71 0.12 -14.14 11.46
C GLY A 71 -0.79 -14.75 10.38
N LEU A 72 -0.31 -15.79 9.69
CA LEU A 72 -1.03 -16.52 8.65
C LEU A 72 -1.32 -17.94 9.09
N LEU A 73 -2.31 -18.57 8.47
CA LEU A 73 -2.46 -20.02 8.52
C LEU A 73 -1.24 -20.69 7.86
N GLY A 74 -0.76 -21.77 8.46
CA GLY A 74 0.35 -22.57 7.92
C GLY A 74 0.01 -23.19 6.57
N LEU A 75 1.05 -23.52 5.78
CA LEU A 75 0.90 -24.16 4.46
C LEU A 75 0.06 -25.45 4.52
N ASP A 76 0.13 -26.18 5.63
CA ASP A 76 -0.56 -27.45 5.85
C ASP A 76 -2.05 -27.30 6.24
N ALA A 77 -2.50 -26.10 6.59
CA ALA A 77 -3.87 -25.87 7.02
C ALA A 77 -4.88 -26.11 5.88
N VAL A 78 -6.14 -26.42 6.25
CA VAL A 78 -7.23 -26.63 5.28
C VAL A 78 -7.44 -25.39 4.40
N ASN A 79 -7.44 -24.21 5.04
CA ASN A 79 -7.53 -22.91 4.37
C ASN A 79 -6.15 -22.22 4.30
N GLY A 80 -5.06 -23.00 4.26
CA GLY A 80 -3.71 -22.46 4.13
C GLY A 80 -3.45 -21.81 2.77
N PRO A 81 -2.26 -21.21 2.57
CA PRO A 81 -1.84 -20.67 1.29
C PRO A 81 -1.97 -21.67 0.13
N VAL A 82 -2.62 -21.22 -0.95
CA VAL A 82 -2.83 -21.96 -2.19
C VAL A 82 -2.29 -21.12 -3.34
N LEU A 83 -1.59 -21.77 -4.26
CA LEU A 83 -1.26 -21.20 -5.56
C LEU A 83 -2.44 -21.41 -6.49
N THR A 84 -3.15 -20.34 -6.82
CA THR A 84 -4.19 -20.34 -7.84
C THR A 84 -3.57 -19.98 -9.18
N ILE A 85 -3.83 -20.79 -10.21
CA ILE A 85 -3.37 -20.57 -11.59
C ILE A 85 -4.61 -20.38 -12.45
N GLU A 86 -4.71 -19.26 -13.15
CA GLU A 86 -5.83 -18.94 -14.03
C GLU A 86 -5.34 -18.81 -15.47
N GLY A 87 -6.08 -19.37 -16.42
CA GLY A 87 -5.71 -19.34 -17.84
C GLY A 87 -6.70 -20.12 -18.70
N ARG A 88 -6.19 -20.82 -19.70
CA ARG A 88 -6.95 -21.76 -20.52
C ARG A 88 -6.39 -23.16 -20.36
N ASP A 89 -7.16 -24.20 -20.62
CA ASP A 89 -6.68 -25.59 -20.73
C ASP A 89 -6.16 -25.92 -22.14
N ALA A 90 -5.78 -27.18 -22.38
CA ALA A 90 -5.19 -27.62 -23.64
C ALA A 90 -6.14 -27.46 -24.85
N GLU A 91 -7.45 -27.46 -24.61
CA GLU A 91 -8.51 -27.23 -25.58
C GLU A 91 -8.83 -25.74 -25.77
N GLY A 92 -8.19 -24.87 -24.98
CA GLY A 92 -8.38 -23.42 -25.02
C GLY A 92 -9.56 -22.92 -24.19
N ALA A 93 -10.16 -23.75 -23.33
CA ALA A 93 -11.26 -23.35 -22.46
C ALA A 93 -10.73 -22.69 -21.17
N ALA A 94 -11.37 -21.60 -20.74
CA ALA A 94 -10.96 -20.88 -19.53
C ALA A 94 -11.06 -21.80 -18.29
N ARG A 95 -9.99 -21.82 -17.49
CA ARG A 95 -9.88 -22.71 -16.33
C ARG A 95 -9.04 -22.08 -15.22
N ALA A 96 -9.37 -22.46 -13.99
CA ALA A 96 -8.56 -22.19 -12.80
C ALA A 96 -8.14 -23.51 -12.15
N TRP A 97 -6.91 -23.57 -11.67
CA TRP A 97 -6.37 -24.68 -10.88
C TRP A 97 -5.93 -24.19 -9.51
N TYR A 98 -6.11 -25.05 -8.50
CA TYR A 98 -5.79 -24.76 -7.11
C TYR A 98 -4.71 -25.71 -6.62
N VAL A 99 -3.47 -25.21 -6.56
CA VAL A 99 -2.28 -25.97 -6.18
C VAL A 99 -2.00 -25.73 -4.70
N ARG A 100 -2.23 -26.75 -3.88
CA ARG A 100 -1.89 -26.71 -2.46
C ARG A 100 -0.37 -26.79 -2.29
N LEU A 101 0.25 -25.69 -1.89
CA LEU A 101 1.72 -25.57 -1.80
C LEU A 101 2.36 -26.61 -0.88
N TRP A 102 1.66 -27.02 0.20
CA TRP A 102 2.14 -28.04 1.13
C TRP A 102 2.43 -29.39 0.49
N ASN A 103 1.74 -29.75 -0.59
CA ASN A 103 1.99 -31.00 -1.32
C ASN A 103 3.36 -31.00 -2.02
N TYR A 104 4.00 -29.82 -2.11
CA TYR A 104 5.29 -29.57 -2.75
C TYR A 104 6.31 -28.95 -1.79
N ALA A 105 6.02 -28.97 -0.49
CA ALA A 105 6.82 -28.34 0.56
C ALA A 105 7.64 -29.36 1.36
N VAL A 106 8.84 -28.98 1.75
CA VAL A 106 9.68 -29.71 2.71
C VAL A 106 10.11 -28.75 3.82
N GLY A 107 9.69 -29.04 5.05
CA GLY A 107 9.95 -28.20 6.22
C GLY A 107 8.74 -28.18 7.14
N ASP A 108 8.59 -27.08 7.87
CA ASP A 108 7.49 -26.81 8.79
C ASP A 108 6.40 -25.95 8.13
N PRO A 109 5.15 -25.96 8.63
CA PRO A 109 4.04 -25.22 8.02
C PRO A 109 4.28 -23.73 7.77
N GLU A 110 5.08 -23.06 8.61
CA GLU A 110 5.42 -21.64 8.45
C GLU A 110 6.87 -21.39 7.98
N ASP A 111 7.67 -22.43 7.77
CA ASP A 111 9.05 -22.35 7.25
C ASP A 111 9.38 -23.60 6.42
N ALA A 112 9.18 -23.53 5.11
CA ALA A 112 9.39 -24.67 4.22
C ALA A 112 9.97 -24.27 2.87
N VAL A 113 10.70 -25.19 2.25
CA VAL A 113 11.12 -25.07 0.86
C VAL A 113 10.02 -25.63 -0.02
N VAL A 114 9.48 -24.80 -0.91
CA VAL A 114 8.47 -25.19 -1.90
C VAL A 114 9.16 -25.37 -3.26
N SER A 115 8.87 -26.46 -3.96
CA SER A 115 9.42 -26.76 -5.28
C SER A 115 8.33 -27.18 -6.27
N LEU A 116 8.10 -26.37 -7.29
CA LEU A 116 7.05 -26.55 -8.30
C LEU A 116 7.68 -26.79 -9.67
N ASP A 117 7.36 -27.91 -10.31
CA ASP A 117 7.63 -28.14 -11.73
C ASP A 117 6.33 -27.95 -12.51
N PHE A 118 6.21 -26.84 -13.24
CA PHE A 118 4.97 -26.51 -13.97
C PHE A 118 4.67 -27.48 -15.13
N GLY A 119 5.62 -28.35 -15.50
CA GLY A 119 5.37 -29.45 -16.43
C GLY A 119 4.65 -30.66 -15.81
N ASP A 120 4.63 -30.78 -14.49
CA ASP A 120 4.09 -31.95 -13.76
C ASP A 120 3.25 -31.58 -12.51
N VAL A 121 3.06 -30.28 -12.25
CA VAL A 121 2.29 -29.82 -11.09
C VAL A 121 0.82 -30.19 -11.25
N ALA A 122 0.25 -30.74 -10.19
CA ALA A 122 -1.17 -30.98 -10.03
C ALA A 122 -1.76 -30.08 -8.93
N GLY A 123 -3.01 -29.67 -9.12
CA GLY A 123 -3.87 -29.17 -8.06
C GLY A 123 -4.55 -30.29 -7.28
N GLY A 124 -5.35 -29.93 -6.27
CA GLY A 124 -6.08 -30.87 -5.40
C GLY A 124 -5.55 -30.93 -3.98
N PHE A 125 -6.36 -31.44 -3.05
CA PHE A 125 -6.02 -31.46 -1.62
C PHE A 125 -5.27 -32.74 -1.23
N LEU A 126 -5.80 -33.92 -1.56
CA LEU A 126 -5.23 -35.23 -1.21
C LEU A 126 -4.57 -35.94 -2.39
N PHE A 127 -3.24 -36.09 -2.37
CA PHE A 127 -2.52 -36.86 -3.38
C PHE A 127 -2.35 -38.33 -3.00
N PRO A 128 -2.37 -39.25 -4.00
CA PRO A 128 -2.61 -39.01 -5.44
C PRO A 128 -4.10 -38.98 -5.83
N GLY A 129 -5.03 -39.25 -4.91
CA GLY A 129 -6.44 -39.53 -5.23
C GLY A 129 -7.24 -38.37 -5.81
N GLU A 130 -6.88 -37.13 -5.48
CA GLU A 130 -7.53 -35.89 -5.94
C GLU A 130 -6.62 -35.07 -6.86
N ALA A 131 -5.53 -35.66 -7.37
CA ALA A 131 -4.62 -34.96 -8.26
C ALA A 131 -5.37 -34.47 -9.51
N ASP A 132 -5.38 -33.15 -9.71
CA ASP A 132 -5.92 -32.48 -10.89
C ASP A 132 -4.76 -31.87 -11.69
N PRO A 133 -4.25 -32.53 -12.74
CA PRO A 133 -3.10 -32.05 -13.50
C PRO A 133 -3.31 -30.62 -14.03
N VAL A 134 -2.32 -29.77 -13.79
CA VAL A 134 -2.32 -28.39 -14.30
C VAL A 134 -1.80 -28.39 -15.72
N TRP A 135 -2.54 -27.75 -16.64
CA TRP A 135 -2.00 -27.41 -17.94
C TRP A 135 -1.47 -25.98 -17.91
N ALA A 136 -0.17 -25.81 -17.71
CA ALA A 136 0.45 -24.49 -17.58
C ALA A 136 0.88 -23.87 -18.93
N GLY A 137 0.20 -24.24 -20.03
CA GLY A 137 0.58 -23.84 -21.40
C GLY A 137 0.08 -22.46 -21.83
N ASP A 138 -0.98 -21.96 -21.19
CA ASP A 138 -1.55 -20.64 -21.46
C ASP A 138 -2.14 -20.03 -20.19
N VAL A 139 -1.27 -19.43 -19.37
CA VAL A 139 -1.61 -18.80 -18.09
C VAL A 139 -1.82 -17.30 -18.26
N ASP A 140 -2.88 -16.76 -17.64
CA ASP A 140 -3.11 -15.32 -17.47
C ASP A 140 -2.37 -14.78 -16.25
N ARG A 141 -2.57 -15.44 -15.11
CA ARG A 141 -1.97 -15.03 -13.84
C ARG A 141 -1.87 -16.21 -12.89
N MET A 142 -1.00 -16.04 -11.91
CA MET A 142 -0.83 -16.92 -10.77
C MET A 142 -0.90 -16.08 -9.51
N PHE A 143 -1.48 -16.58 -8.43
CA PHE A 143 -1.35 -15.93 -7.14
C PHE A 143 -1.27 -16.90 -5.98
N VAL A 144 -0.41 -16.58 -5.01
CA VAL A 144 -0.36 -17.31 -3.73
C VAL A 144 -1.21 -16.56 -2.73
N SER A 145 -2.23 -17.24 -2.19
CA SER A 145 -3.08 -16.65 -1.15
C SER A 145 -2.33 -16.48 0.17
N VAL A 146 -2.64 -15.39 0.86
CA VAL A 146 -2.12 -15.03 2.17
C VAL A 146 -3.34 -14.98 3.09
N VAL A 147 -3.50 -16.00 3.94
CA VAL A 147 -4.72 -16.21 4.72
C VAL A 147 -4.42 -15.97 6.20
N PRO A 148 -5.07 -15.00 6.87
CA PRO A 148 -4.77 -14.68 8.26
C PRO A 148 -5.17 -15.78 9.24
N THR A 149 -4.47 -15.87 10.37
CA THR A 149 -4.99 -16.63 11.51
C THR A 149 -6.37 -16.12 11.92
N GLY A 150 -7.31 -17.03 12.17
CA GLY A 150 -8.70 -16.69 12.47
C GLY A 150 -9.62 -16.61 11.25
N PHE A 151 -9.10 -16.84 10.03
CA PHE A 151 -9.94 -17.00 8.84
C PHE A 151 -10.90 -18.20 8.98
N THR A 152 -12.17 -17.94 8.72
CA THR A 152 -13.23 -18.95 8.67
C THR A 152 -14.05 -18.90 7.38
N GLY A 153 -13.88 -17.84 6.58
CA GLY A 153 -14.74 -17.53 5.45
C GLY A 153 -16.09 -16.94 5.83
N ALA A 154 -16.35 -16.73 7.13
CA ALA A 154 -17.58 -16.11 7.60
C ALA A 154 -17.50 -14.58 7.50
N ASP A 155 -18.63 -13.97 7.16
CA ASP A 155 -18.85 -12.52 7.15
C ASP A 155 -18.90 -11.98 8.60
N ALA A 156 -17.74 -11.97 9.27
CA ALA A 156 -17.57 -11.64 10.68
C ALA A 156 -16.23 -10.97 10.96
N ASP A 157 -16.16 -10.18 12.03
CA ASP A 157 -14.93 -9.51 12.46
C ASP A 157 -13.95 -10.51 13.10
N LEU A 158 -12.64 -10.26 12.93
CA LEU A 158 -11.62 -10.92 13.74
C LEU A 158 -11.68 -10.38 15.18
N ALA A 159 -11.27 -11.21 16.16
CA ALA A 159 -11.25 -10.79 17.57
C ALA A 159 -10.34 -9.57 17.82
N ALA A 160 -9.28 -9.44 17.02
CA ALA A 160 -8.43 -8.27 16.91
C ALA A 160 -7.85 -8.22 15.48
N PRO A 161 -7.43 -7.04 14.98
CA PRO A 161 -6.69 -6.96 13.73
C PRO A 161 -5.45 -7.85 13.75
N VAL A 162 -5.20 -8.55 12.65
CA VAL A 162 -4.05 -9.45 12.50
C VAL A 162 -3.03 -8.80 11.58
N ASP A 163 -1.91 -8.37 12.16
CA ASP A 163 -0.71 -8.01 11.40
C ASP A 163 -0.01 -9.31 10.99
N ALA A 164 0.19 -9.50 9.69
CA ALA A 164 0.71 -10.74 9.13
C ALA A 164 1.74 -10.47 8.04
N TRP A 165 2.58 -11.46 7.76
CA TRP A 165 3.53 -11.39 6.66
C TRP A 165 3.84 -12.76 6.06
N ALA A 166 4.18 -12.73 4.77
CA ALA A 166 4.77 -13.84 4.05
C ALA A 166 6.05 -13.37 3.35
N GLU A 167 7.06 -14.23 3.34
CA GLU A 167 8.31 -14.01 2.63
C GLU A 167 8.63 -15.23 1.77
N LEU A 168 8.92 -14.98 0.50
CA LEU A 168 9.52 -15.93 -0.42
C LEU A 168 10.98 -15.50 -0.57
N SER A 169 11.91 -16.34 -0.16
CA SER A 169 13.35 -16.08 -0.25
C SER A 169 14.03 -17.22 -1.00
N GLU A 170 15.31 -17.05 -1.37
CA GLU A 170 16.04 -18.06 -2.15
C GLU A 170 15.27 -18.44 -3.44
N ILE A 171 14.62 -17.46 -4.06
CA ILE A 171 13.79 -17.67 -5.25
C ILE A 171 14.69 -18.05 -6.41
N THR A 172 14.47 -19.24 -6.96
CA THR A 172 15.16 -19.73 -8.15
C THR A 172 14.14 -20.19 -9.18
N CYS A 173 14.29 -19.70 -10.42
CA CYS A 173 13.54 -20.17 -11.57
C CYS A 173 14.49 -20.84 -12.56
N GLU A 174 14.16 -22.05 -13.01
CA GLU A 174 14.96 -22.81 -13.97
C GLU A 174 14.13 -23.23 -15.19
N GLY A 175 14.84 -23.59 -16.27
CA GLY A 175 14.26 -24.14 -17.49
C GLY A 175 13.98 -23.10 -18.58
N PRO A 176 13.60 -23.54 -19.80
CA PRO A 176 13.51 -22.67 -20.98
C PRO A 176 12.53 -21.48 -20.90
N GLY A 177 11.58 -21.52 -19.96
CA GLY A 177 10.59 -20.45 -19.72
C GLY A 177 10.89 -19.55 -18.52
N SER A 178 12.04 -19.69 -17.87
CA SER A 178 12.37 -19.00 -16.61
C SER A 178 12.94 -17.58 -16.78
N VAL A 179 13.25 -17.17 -18.02
CA VAL A 179 13.85 -15.86 -18.33
C VAL A 179 12.97 -15.11 -19.30
N LEU A 180 12.57 -13.90 -18.92
CA LEU A 180 11.80 -12.99 -19.76
C LEU A 180 12.69 -11.89 -20.33
N ALA A 181 12.46 -11.55 -21.60
CA ALA A 181 12.97 -10.31 -22.14
C ALA A 181 12.30 -9.14 -21.42
N VAL A 182 13.06 -8.09 -21.14
CA VAL A 182 12.58 -6.86 -20.52
C VAL A 182 12.90 -5.68 -21.44
N GLY A 183 12.00 -4.70 -21.50
CA GLY A 183 12.30 -3.43 -22.14
C GLY A 183 13.53 -2.80 -21.48
N ASP A 184 14.55 -2.47 -22.28
CA ASP A 184 15.85 -2.00 -21.82
C ASP A 184 16.13 -0.56 -22.25
N ALA A 185 15.07 0.21 -22.54
CA ALA A 185 15.19 1.62 -22.88
C ALA A 185 15.89 2.39 -21.75
N VAL A 186 16.99 3.07 -22.09
CA VAL A 186 17.68 3.98 -21.18
C VAL A 186 17.41 5.39 -21.65
N VAL A 187 16.52 6.09 -20.96
CA VAL A 187 16.29 7.52 -21.19
C VAL A 187 17.39 8.29 -20.46
N PRO A 188 18.14 9.17 -21.14
CA PRO A 188 19.13 10.01 -20.47
C PRO A 188 18.50 10.82 -19.35
N GLU A 189 19.30 11.12 -18.31
CA GLU A 189 18.88 12.06 -17.27
C GLU A 189 18.38 13.37 -17.89
N HIS A 190 17.22 13.81 -17.43
CA HIS A 190 16.59 15.04 -17.87
C HIS A 190 16.16 15.91 -16.69
N GLY A 191 15.88 17.19 -16.94
CA GLY A 191 15.58 18.17 -15.88
C GLY A 191 14.24 17.99 -15.16
N LEU A 192 13.41 17.01 -15.56
CA LEU A 192 12.13 16.73 -14.91
C LEU A 192 12.29 15.84 -13.68
N ARG A 193 11.46 16.15 -12.68
CA ARG A 193 11.19 15.33 -11.49
C ARG A 193 9.92 14.54 -11.71
N ILE A 194 9.54 13.69 -10.76
CA ILE A 194 8.33 12.85 -10.88
C ILE A 194 7.43 12.99 -9.66
N ALA A 195 6.13 12.80 -9.89
CA ALA A 195 5.14 12.55 -8.86
C ALA A 195 4.55 11.15 -9.03
N ASN A 196 4.27 10.46 -7.92
CA ASN A 196 3.50 9.21 -7.88
C ASN A 196 2.65 9.17 -6.59
N GLY A 197 1.83 8.14 -6.42
CA GLY A 197 1.02 7.94 -5.22
C GLY A 197 1.10 6.52 -4.68
N TYR A 198 1.05 6.39 -3.35
CA TYR A 198 0.96 5.11 -2.66
C TYR A 198 -0.33 4.37 -3.03
N ASP A 199 -1.46 5.08 -3.10
CA ASP A 199 -2.76 4.56 -3.50
C ASP A 199 -2.73 3.83 -4.86
N ASP A 200 -1.86 4.28 -5.79
CA ASP A 200 -1.66 3.67 -7.11
C ASP A 200 -0.55 2.60 -7.13
N CYS A 201 0.33 2.58 -6.13
CA CYS A 201 1.57 1.79 -6.15
C CYS A 201 1.66 0.75 -5.03
N TYR A 202 0.72 0.71 -4.07
CA TYR A 202 0.81 -0.14 -2.87
C TYR A 202 0.96 -1.64 -3.17
N HIS A 203 0.45 -2.07 -4.33
CA HIS A 203 0.50 -3.45 -4.81
C HIS A 203 1.80 -3.79 -5.55
N LEU A 204 2.64 -2.80 -5.85
CA LEU A 204 3.94 -2.96 -6.52
C LEU A 204 5.06 -2.95 -5.49
N THR A 205 6.18 -3.62 -5.80
CA THR A 205 7.37 -3.50 -4.95
C THR A 205 7.99 -2.11 -5.11
N PRO A 206 8.53 -1.51 -4.03
CA PRO A 206 9.26 -0.25 -4.12
C PRO A 206 10.40 -0.28 -5.14
N ALA A 207 11.09 -1.42 -5.24
CA ALA A 207 12.14 -1.65 -6.23
C ALA A 207 11.63 -1.49 -7.68
N ARG A 208 10.43 -2.01 -8.00
CA ARG A 208 9.83 -1.89 -9.33
C ARG A 208 9.47 -0.46 -9.67
N VAL A 209 8.85 0.26 -8.73
CA VAL A 209 8.51 1.68 -8.89
C VAL A 209 9.77 2.51 -9.15
N LEU A 210 10.79 2.36 -8.30
CA LEU A 210 12.04 3.11 -8.41
C LEU A 210 12.85 2.75 -9.67
N ARG A 211 12.80 1.49 -10.13
CA ARG A 211 13.42 1.08 -11.40
C ARG A 211 12.84 1.87 -12.57
N ASN A 212 11.52 1.99 -12.64
CA ASN A 212 10.86 2.78 -13.71
C ASN A 212 11.29 4.25 -13.65
N ILE A 213 11.25 4.86 -12.45
CA ILE A 213 11.67 6.25 -12.25
C ILE A 213 13.11 6.46 -12.74
N ALA A 214 14.03 5.56 -12.35
CA ALA A 214 15.44 5.67 -12.71
C ALA A 214 15.72 5.46 -14.19
N GLN A 215 15.14 4.43 -14.81
CA GLN A 215 15.38 4.10 -16.22
C GLN A 215 14.74 5.10 -17.20
N LEU A 216 13.65 5.76 -16.79
CA LEU A 216 13.00 6.82 -17.56
C LEU A 216 13.68 8.19 -17.41
N GLY A 217 14.83 8.29 -16.73
CA GLY A 217 15.64 9.51 -16.69
C GLY A 217 15.26 10.54 -15.62
N TYR A 218 14.25 10.27 -14.78
CA TYR A 218 13.88 11.15 -13.67
C TYR A 218 14.94 11.13 -12.57
N ARG A 219 15.31 12.31 -12.06
CA ARG A 219 16.29 12.49 -10.97
C ARG A 219 15.83 13.56 -9.97
N GLY A 220 16.51 13.62 -8.84
CA GLY A 220 16.23 14.61 -7.79
C GLY A 220 15.12 14.17 -6.85
N SER A 221 14.03 14.94 -6.78
CA SER A 221 12.94 14.67 -5.83
C SER A 221 11.81 13.85 -6.45
N ILE A 222 11.26 12.92 -5.68
CA ILE A 222 10.01 12.22 -5.95
C ILE A 222 8.94 12.85 -5.07
N LEU A 223 7.88 13.41 -5.68
CA LEU A 223 6.67 13.78 -4.94
C LEU A 223 5.84 12.51 -4.74
N HIS A 224 5.80 12.00 -3.51
CA HIS A 224 5.11 10.76 -3.17
C HIS A 224 3.83 11.07 -2.39
N TYR A 225 2.69 10.92 -3.07
CA TYR A 225 1.36 11.15 -2.52
C TYR A 225 0.93 9.99 -1.62
N VAL A 226 0.69 10.28 -0.35
CA VAL A 226 0.03 9.40 0.62
C VAL A 226 -1.41 9.91 0.70
N GLY A 227 -2.27 9.31 -0.11
CA GLY A 227 -3.53 9.88 -0.50
C GLY A 227 -4.65 9.60 0.47
N MET A 228 -5.70 8.97 -0.04
CA MET A 228 -6.95 8.74 0.69
C MET A 228 -7.11 7.30 1.17
N SER A 229 -6.27 6.37 0.69
CA SER A 229 -6.49 4.93 0.86
C SER A 229 -5.23 4.13 1.26
N HIS A 230 -5.44 2.89 1.72
CA HIS A 230 -4.44 1.87 2.07
C HIS A 230 -3.46 2.17 3.21
N TYR A 231 -3.22 3.41 3.61
CA TYR A 231 -2.19 3.74 4.60
C TYR A 231 -2.64 3.58 6.06
N PHE A 232 -3.95 3.70 6.30
CA PHE A 232 -4.51 3.90 7.63
C PHE A 232 -4.63 2.61 8.44
N ARG A 233 -4.49 2.75 9.76
CA ARG A 233 -4.95 1.76 10.73
C ARG A 233 -6.43 2.00 11.00
N LEU A 234 -7.21 0.91 11.05
CA LEU A 234 -8.64 0.96 11.34
C LEU A 234 -8.97 0.44 12.74
N GLU A 235 -10.08 0.91 13.29
CA GLU A 235 -10.76 0.35 14.46
C GLU A 235 -12.21 0.02 14.15
N ALA A 236 -12.72 -1.06 14.73
CA ALA A 236 -14.12 -1.46 14.60
C ALA A 236 -14.99 -0.57 15.50
N SER A 237 -16.01 0.05 14.92
CA SER A 237 -16.99 0.88 15.64
C SER A 237 -18.32 0.87 14.91
N SER A 238 -19.45 0.87 15.62
CA SER A 238 -20.79 1.00 15.03
C SER A 238 -21.07 0.12 13.79
N GLY A 239 -20.52 -1.10 13.73
CA GLY A 239 -20.69 -2.02 12.61
C GLY A 239 -19.85 -1.71 11.36
N GLY A 240 -18.88 -0.81 11.45
CA GLY A 240 -17.93 -0.48 10.38
C GLY A 240 -16.49 -0.34 10.91
N TYR A 241 -15.58 0.03 10.01
CA TYR A 241 -14.17 0.24 10.32
C TYR A 241 -13.76 1.66 10.01
N TYR A 242 -13.22 2.38 10.99
CA TYR A 242 -12.90 3.80 10.88
C TYR A 242 -11.42 4.06 11.18
N ALA A 243 -10.87 5.10 10.57
CA ALA A 243 -9.49 5.52 10.76
C ALA A 243 -9.17 5.76 12.24
N SER A 244 -8.09 5.16 12.72
CA SER A 244 -7.77 5.09 14.15
C SER A 244 -6.39 5.64 14.47
N LEU A 245 -6.27 6.16 15.68
CA LEU A 245 -5.04 6.67 16.29
C LEU A 245 -4.52 5.71 17.38
N GLY A 246 -4.42 4.41 17.07
CA GLY A 246 -3.91 3.40 18.00
C GLY A 246 -2.45 3.63 18.41
N ALA A 247 -1.59 2.61 18.30
CA ALA A 247 -0.15 2.83 18.51
C ALA A 247 0.46 3.75 17.44
N THR A 248 -0.06 3.63 16.21
CA THR A 248 0.30 4.42 15.03
C THR A 248 -0.94 4.67 14.19
N ALA A 249 -0.96 5.79 13.45
CA ALA A 249 -2.00 6.05 12.45
C ALA A 249 -1.79 5.24 11.17
N LEU A 250 -0.54 4.89 10.85
CA LEU A 250 -0.19 4.02 9.73
C LEU A 250 -0.41 2.55 10.10
N ASN A 251 -0.95 1.75 9.19
CA ASN A 251 -0.93 0.30 9.34
C ASN A 251 0.47 -0.28 9.06
N ALA A 252 0.70 -1.51 9.52
CA ALA A 252 2.01 -2.16 9.44
C ALA A 252 2.50 -2.37 8.00
N ALA A 253 1.61 -2.73 7.08
CA ALA A 253 1.93 -2.93 5.67
C ALA A 253 2.42 -1.63 5.00
N CYS A 254 1.70 -0.54 5.23
CA CYS A 254 2.05 0.79 4.78
C CYS A 254 3.41 1.24 5.33
N ALA A 255 3.64 1.07 6.63
CA ALA A 255 4.91 1.44 7.25
C ALA A 255 6.08 0.64 6.66
N ALA A 256 5.92 -0.67 6.46
CA ALA A 256 6.93 -1.54 5.88
C ALA A 256 7.24 -1.15 4.42
N TRP A 257 6.22 -0.91 3.59
CA TRP A 257 6.39 -0.53 2.19
C TRP A 257 7.14 0.81 2.06
N HIS A 258 6.73 1.83 2.82
CA HIS A 258 7.36 3.14 2.76
C HIS A 258 8.78 3.15 3.35
N ALA A 259 9.07 2.31 4.34
CA ALA A 259 10.44 2.14 4.85
C ALA A 259 11.38 1.56 3.78
N ASP A 260 10.95 0.52 3.06
CA ASP A 260 11.71 -0.04 1.93
C ASP A 260 11.84 0.97 0.78
N PHE A 261 10.76 1.69 0.45
CA PHE A 261 10.79 2.77 -0.55
C PHE A 261 11.78 3.87 -0.19
N ALA A 262 11.76 4.39 1.03
CA ALA A 262 12.69 5.43 1.49
C ALA A 262 14.14 4.94 1.45
N ALA A 263 14.42 3.73 1.94
CA ALA A 263 15.76 3.16 1.94
C ALA A 263 16.33 3.01 0.52
N ARG A 264 15.52 2.48 -0.41
CA ARG A 264 15.92 2.29 -1.81
C ARG A 264 16.03 3.62 -2.57
N ALA A 265 15.09 4.54 -2.36
CA ALA A 265 15.12 5.87 -2.96
C ALA A 265 16.41 6.60 -2.57
N LYS A 266 16.76 6.58 -1.28
CA LYS A 266 18.03 7.13 -0.78
C LYS A 266 19.25 6.45 -1.41
N ALA A 267 19.25 5.12 -1.50
CA ALA A 267 20.36 4.38 -2.11
C ALA A 267 20.58 4.75 -3.59
N LEU A 268 19.52 5.15 -4.29
CA LEU A 268 19.55 5.65 -5.66
C LEU A 268 19.81 7.16 -5.77
N GLY A 269 19.98 7.87 -4.64
CA GLY A 269 20.24 9.31 -4.60
C GLY A 269 19.00 10.20 -4.78
N TYR A 270 17.79 9.64 -4.62
CA TYR A 270 16.56 10.45 -4.61
C TYR A 270 16.32 11.09 -3.25
N GLU A 271 15.65 12.24 -3.29
CA GLU A 271 14.92 12.79 -2.15
C GLU A 271 13.43 12.50 -2.32
N VAL A 272 12.68 12.39 -1.23
CA VAL A 272 11.23 12.13 -1.27
C VAL A 272 10.51 13.27 -0.57
N ILE A 273 9.50 13.83 -1.25
CA ILE A 273 8.54 14.76 -0.68
C ILE A 273 7.29 13.96 -0.35
N TRP A 274 7.02 13.78 0.94
CA TRP A 274 5.85 13.05 1.43
C TRP A 274 4.64 13.99 1.42
N SER A 275 3.69 13.75 0.52
CA SER A 275 2.50 14.60 0.36
C SER A 275 1.29 13.94 0.96
N LEU A 276 0.71 14.51 2.02
CA LEU A 276 -0.50 13.99 2.68
C LEU A 276 -1.70 14.90 2.41
N SER A 277 -2.80 14.37 1.85
CA SER A 277 -4.03 15.14 1.62
C SER A 277 -4.92 15.27 2.85
N TYR A 278 -5.83 16.25 2.81
CA TYR A 278 -6.97 16.34 3.73
C TYR A 278 -8.14 15.47 3.25
N GLU A 279 -7.82 14.32 2.66
CA GLU A 279 -8.74 13.42 1.99
C GLU A 279 -8.61 12.02 2.61
N LEU A 280 -9.72 11.32 2.77
CA LEU A 280 -9.74 9.95 3.31
C LEU A 280 -10.87 9.16 2.63
N LEU A 281 -10.66 7.87 2.38
CA LEU A 281 -11.70 7.02 1.82
C LEU A 281 -12.98 7.05 2.69
N ASP A 282 -14.13 7.37 2.08
CA ASP A 282 -15.34 7.79 2.81
C ASP A 282 -15.84 6.73 3.79
N GLN A 283 -15.76 5.46 3.38
CA GLN A 283 -16.19 4.30 4.17
C GLN A 283 -15.40 4.13 5.48
N HIS A 284 -14.20 4.71 5.56
CA HIS A 284 -13.33 4.66 6.74
C HIS A 284 -13.21 6.01 7.46
N SER A 285 -13.90 7.04 6.98
CA SER A 285 -13.92 8.35 7.63
C SER A 285 -15.06 8.44 8.64
N TRP A 286 -14.74 8.94 9.84
CA TRP A 286 -15.76 9.30 10.83
C TRP A 286 -16.71 10.34 10.27
N GLY A 287 -17.99 10.26 10.66
CA GLY A 287 -19.04 11.10 10.09
C GLY A 287 -18.89 12.59 10.43
N ASP A 288 -18.47 12.91 11.64
CA ASP A 288 -18.22 14.26 12.14
C ASP A 288 -16.93 14.89 11.59
N TRP A 289 -16.01 14.10 11.03
CA TRP A 289 -14.80 14.61 10.40
C TRP A 289 -15.05 15.19 9.00
N LYS A 290 -16.15 14.82 8.35
CA LYS A 290 -16.43 15.16 6.95
C LYS A 290 -16.91 16.60 6.83
N GLN A 291 -16.34 17.33 5.88
CA GLN A 291 -16.89 18.60 5.39
C GLN A 291 -18.33 18.40 4.91
N ARG A 292 -19.20 19.42 5.06
CA ARG A 292 -20.63 19.32 4.71
C ARG A 292 -21.08 20.45 3.81
N ALA A 293 -21.91 20.12 2.81
CA ALA A 293 -22.66 21.10 2.05
C ALA A 293 -23.84 21.66 2.88
N ALA A 294 -24.48 22.72 2.38
CA ALA A 294 -25.57 23.42 3.10
C ALA A 294 -26.79 22.54 3.42
N ASP A 295 -27.02 21.49 2.64
CA ASP A 295 -28.09 20.50 2.87
C ASP A 295 -27.68 19.38 3.84
N GLY A 296 -26.45 19.43 4.37
CA GLY A 296 -25.89 18.42 5.27
C GLY A 296 -25.27 17.22 4.57
N SER A 297 -25.25 17.16 3.24
CA SER A 297 -24.55 16.10 2.50
C SER A 297 -23.03 16.20 2.72
N ALA A 298 -22.35 15.05 2.72
CA ALA A 298 -20.89 15.00 2.84
C ALA A 298 -20.23 15.53 1.56
N ALA A 299 -19.09 16.22 1.73
CA ALA A 299 -18.20 16.57 0.64
C ALA A 299 -17.48 15.30 0.14
N LEU A 300 -18.05 14.68 -0.90
CA LEU A 300 -17.50 13.47 -1.51
C LEU A 300 -16.87 13.78 -2.88
N THR A 301 -15.80 13.07 -3.19
CA THR A 301 -15.23 13.06 -4.55
C THR A 301 -16.07 12.22 -5.50
N GLY A 302 -15.78 12.32 -6.80
CA GLY A 302 -16.50 11.57 -7.84
C GLY A 302 -15.99 10.14 -8.08
N TRP A 303 -15.07 9.64 -7.25
CA TRP A 303 -14.54 8.27 -7.37
C TRP A 303 -15.53 7.23 -6.84
N GLU A 304 -15.35 5.97 -7.26
CA GLU A 304 -16.12 4.84 -6.75
C GLU A 304 -15.17 3.74 -6.24
N PRO A 305 -15.15 3.44 -4.91
CA PRO A 305 -15.82 4.18 -3.84
C PRO A 305 -15.26 5.61 -3.65
N PRO A 306 -16.07 6.57 -3.13
CA PRO A 306 -15.65 7.95 -2.96
C PRO A 306 -14.74 8.12 -1.74
N SER A 307 -13.93 9.18 -1.76
CA SER A 307 -13.34 9.79 -0.56
C SER A 307 -14.22 10.89 -0.01
N ALA A 308 -14.02 11.18 1.27
CA ALA A 308 -14.49 12.38 1.94
C ALA A 308 -13.35 13.37 2.18
N LEU A 309 -13.68 14.66 2.08
CA LEU A 309 -12.78 15.73 2.49
C LEU A 309 -12.93 15.96 4.00
N LEU A 310 -11.80 15.95 4.70
CA LEU A 310 -11.73 16.15 6.15
C LEU A 310 -11.84 17.65 6.46
N SER A 311 -12.64 17.99 7.48
CA SER A 311 -12.88 19.38 7.88
C SER A 311 -11.65 19.96 8.57
N PRO A 312 -11.03 21.03 8.03
CA PRO A 312 -9.98 21.79 8.71
C PRO A 312 -10.36 22.28 10.11
N ALA A 313 -11.66 22.43 10.39
CA ALA A 313 -12.17 22.88 11.67
C ALA A 313 -12.29 21.77 12.73
N HIS A 314 -12.18 20.50 12.32
CA HIS A 314 -12.39 19.37 13.22
C HIS A 314 -11.09 18.90 13.88
N ASP A 315 -10.94 19.18 15.19
CA ASP A 315 -9.74 18.86 15.97
C ASP A 315 -9.31 17.38 15.86
N GLY A 316 -10.26 16.45 15.90
CA GLY A 316 -9.98 15.01 15.78
C GLY A 316 -9.42 14.62 14.41
N ALA A 317 -9.92 15.26 13.35
CA ALA A 317 -9.49 14.96 11.98
C ALA A 317 -8.08 15.54 11.74
N MET A 318 -7.84 16.76 12.24
CA MET A 318 -6.53 17.40 12.15
C MET A 318 -5.49 16.75 13.06
N ALA A 319 -5.89 16.21 14.22
CA ALA A 319 -5.03 15.37 15.05
C ALA A 319 -4.66 14.07 14.35
N TYR A 320 -5.61 13.47 13.62
CA TYR A 320 -5.36 12.30 12.80
C TYR A 320 -4.34 12.56 11.69
N LEU A 321 -4.56 13.58 10.86
CA LEU A 321 -3.62 13.96 9.78
C LEU A 321 -2.23 14.30 10.31
N ARG A 322 -2.15 14.97 11.47
CA ARG A 322 -0.87 15.21 12.15
C ARG A 322 -0.15 13.92 12.53
N ALA A 323 -0.85 12.93 13.07
CA ALA A 323 -0.23 11.64 13.41
C ALA A 323 0.27 10.90 12.16
N VAL A 324 -0.47 10.95 11.06
CA VAL A 324 -0.06 10.38 9.76
C VAL A 324 1.17 11.09 9.23
N ALA A 325 1.17 12.43 9.22
CA ALA A 325 2.29 13.25 8.78
C ALA A 325 3.57 12.95 9.57
N LEU A 326 3.48 12.85 10.90
CA LEU A 326 4.59 12.48 11.76
C LEU A 326 5.06 11.05 11.51
N GLY A 327 4.14 10.11 11.23
CA GLY A 327 4.48 8.74 10.86
C GLY A 327 5.33 8.68 9.59
N VAL A 328 4.90 9.32 8.51
CA VAL A 328 5.63 9.30 7.22
C VAL A 328 6.94 10.09 7.28
N CYS A 329 6.98 11.23 8.00
CA CYS A 329 8.22 11.97 8.22
C CYS A 329 9.22 11.17 9.07
N GLY A 330 8.74 10.43 10.07
CA GLY A 330 9.56 9.53 10.88
C GLY A 330 10.21 8.42 10.06
N ILE A 331 9.52 7.88 9.04
CA ILE A 331 10.09 6.92 8.09
C ILE A 331 11.26 7.55 7.30
N ALA A 332 11.08 8.79 6.83
CA ALA A 332 12.12 9.52 6.11
C ALA A 332 13.37 9.74 6.99
N GLU A 333 13.17 10.20 8.23
CA GLU A 333 14.23 10.41 9.21
C GLU A 333 14.94 9.10 9.57
N ALA A 334 14.19 8.01 9.78
CA ALA A 334 14.74 6.69 10.07
C ALA A 334 15.58 6.13 8.91
N ALA A 335 15.19 6.41 7.66
CA ALA A 335 16.00 6.11 6.49
C ALA A 335 17.22 7.06 6.37
N GLY A 336 17.30 8.12 7.18
CA GLY A 336 18.34 9.15 7.14
C GLY A 336 18.27 10.04 5.92
N MET A 337 17.05 10.33 5.44
CA MET A 337 16.77 11.29 4.37
C MET A 337 16.45 12.67 4.97
N PRO A 338 16.68 13.77 4.25
CA PRO A 338 16.08 15.06 4.60
C PRO A 338 14.56 14.94 4.65
N VAL A 339 13.94 15.46 5.70
CA VAL A 339 12.48 15.46 5.83
C VAL A 339 11.91 16.57 4.94
N ARG A 340 11.19 16.18 3.87
CA ARG A 340 10.39 17.08 3.04
C ARG A 340 8.93 16.63 3.08
N PHE A 341 8.06 17.50 3.54
CA PHE A 341 6.64 17.19 3.72
C PHE A 341 5.80 18.19 2.96
N GLN A 342 4.87 17.74 2.15
CA GLN A 342 3.86 18.60 1.52
C GLN A 342 2.52 18.40 2.23
N ILE A 343 1.93 19.50 2.68
CA ILE A 343 0.51 19.52 3.03
C ILE A 343 -0.26 19.51 1.71
N GLY A 344 -0.78 18.33 1.38
CA GLY A 344 -1.57 18.04 0.21
C GLY A 344 -3.02 18.46 0.40
N GLU A 345 -3.63 18.92 -0.68
CA GLU A 345 -5.06 19.21 -0.78
C GLU A 345 -5.74 19.92 0.41
N PRO A 346 -5.13 20.98 0.99
CA PRO A 346 -5.73 21.65 2.13
C PRO A 346 -6.73 22.69 1.62
N TRP A 347 -7.95 22.25 1.33
CA TRP A 347 -9.03 23.15 0.90
C TRP A 347 -10.40 22.71 1.39
N TRP A 348 -11.31 23.68 1.44
CA TRP A 348 -12.74 23.45 1.50
C TRP A 348 -13.24 23.01 0.13
N TRP A 349 -13.95 21.88 0.10
CA TRP A 349 -14.52 21.33 -1.11
C TRP A 349 -15.51 22.31 -1.73
N THR A 350 -15.44 22.45 -3.04
CA THR A 350 -16.34 23.29 -3.81
C THR A 350 -17.18 22.41 -4.73
N LEU A 351 -18.49 22.46 -4.58
CA LEU A 351 -19.42 21.73 -5.44
C LEU A 351 -19.42 22.29 -6.88
N PRO A 352 -19.94 21.54 -7.86
CA PRO A 352 -19.96 21.99 -9.25
C PRO A 352 -20.64 23.35 -9.47
N ASP A 353 -21.64 23.68 -8.65
CA ASP A 353 -22.36 24.96 -8.65
C ASP A 353 -21.61 26.13 -8.00
N GLY A 354 -20.42 25.87 -7.44
CA GLY A 354 -19.55 26.85 -6.79
C GLY A 354 -19.76 26.98 -5.28
N SER A 355 -20.77 26.32 -4.70
CA SER A 355 -21.00 26.35 -3.26
C SER A 355 -19.92 25.62 -2.48
N LEU A 356 -19.61 26.10 -1.27
CA LEU A 356 -18.59 25.55 -0.38
C LEU A 356 -19.16 24.53 0.59
N CYS A 357 -18.40 23.48 0.87
CA CYS A 357 -18.71 22.51 1.91
C CYS A 357 -18.17 22.95 3.29
N ILE A 358 -18.69 24.06 3.81
CA ILE A 358 -18.28 24.69 5.08
C ILE A 358 -19.37 24.60 6.16
N HIS A 359 -20.33 23.68 6.01
CA HIS A 359 -21.53 23.62 6.84
C HIS A 359 -21.49 22.50 7.89
N ASP A 360 -20.31 21.91 8.14
CA ASP A 360 -20.16 20.94 9.22
C ASP A 360 -20.20 21.62 10.59
N ALA A 361 -20.52 20.83 11.63
CA ALA A 361 -20.74 21.34 12.97
C ALA A 361 -19.49 22.00 13.58
N SER A 362 -18.29 21.61 13.12
CA SER A 362 -17.03 22.14 13.63
C SER A 362 -16.70 23.53 13.09
N VAL A 363 -17.23 23.93 11.93
CA VAL A 363 -17.06 25.29 11.41
C VAL A 363 -17.77 26.31 12.31
N GLY A 364 -19.01 26.03 12.71
CA GLY A 364 -19.78 26.90 13.59
C GLY A 364 -19.88 28.34 13.08
N ALA A 365 -19.39 29.30 13.87
CA ALA A 365 -19.31 30.72 13.50
C ALA A 365 -17.90 31.15 13.08
N GLY A 366 -16.97 30.19 12.88
CA GLY A 366 -15.60 30.46 12.48
C GLY A 366 -15.50 30.89 11.02
N ASP A 367 -14.47 31.67 10.72
CA ASP A 367 -14.12 32.04 9.35
C ASP A 367 -13.42 30.85 8.65
N PRO A 368 -13.96 30.30 7.55
CA PRO A 368 -13.38 29.14 6.87
C PRO A 368 -11.94 29.35 6.43
N GLY A 369 -11.58 30.56 6.00
CA GLY A 369 -10.21 30.90 5.62
C GLY A 369 -9.26 30.83 6.82
N ALA A 370 -9.61 31.46 7.93
CA ALA A 370 -8.85 31.38 9.18
C ALA A 370 -8.71 29.95 9.70
N LEU A 371 -9.79 29.15 9.69
CA LEU A 371 -9.75 27.75 10.11
C LEU A 371 -8.81 26.90 9.25
N LEU A 372 -8.81 27.13 7.93
CA LEU A 372 -7.88 26.47 7.02
C LEU A 372 -6.42 26.91 7.28
N ALA A 373 -6.18 28.21 7.47
CA ALA A 373 -4.86 28.71 7.83
C ALA A 373 -4.35 28.09 9.14
N ASP A 374 -5.16 28.10 10.20
CA ASP A 374 -4.76 27.60 11.51
C ASP A 374 -4.41 26.10 11.48
N SER A 375 -5.26 25.28 10.83
CA SER A 375 -5.03 23.83 10.74
C SER A 375 -3.76 23.48 9.94
N THR A 376 -3.53 24.16 8.81
CA THR A 376 -2.34 23.94 7.98
C THR A 376 -1.06 24.43 8.66
N LEU A 377 -1.09 25.58 9.34
CA LEU A 377 0.02 26.07 10.15
C LEU A 377 0.32 25.12 11.33
N ALA A 378 -0.72 24.61 12.00
CA ALA A 378 -0.55 23.66 13.09
C ALA A 378 0.08 22.33 12.62
N LEU A 379 -0.28 21.85 11.43
CA LEU A 379 0.33 20.66 10.83
C LEU A 379 1.81 20.92 10.48
N ARG A 380 2.11 22.05 9.84
CA ARG A 380 3.49 22.49 9.56
C ARG A 380 4.33 22.56 10.83
N ASP A 381 3.79 23.19 11.87
CA ASP A 381 4.50 23.41 13.13
C ASP A 381 4.75 22.10 13.88
N ALA A 382 3.81 21.17 13.84
CA ALA A 382 4.01 19.83 14.38
C ALA A 382 5.15 19.10 13.66
N VAL A 383 5.20 19.13 12.32
CA VAL A 383 6.29 18.51 11.55
C VAL A 383 7.62 19.17 11.86
N LYS A 384 7.70 20.50 11.86
CA LYS A 384 8.95 21.23 12.16
C LYS A 384 9.41 21.06 13.61
N SER A 385 8.49 20.89 14.54
CA SER A 385 8.81 20.62 15.94
C SER A 385 9.37 19.21 16.13
N ALA A 386 8.83 18.21 15.44
CA ALA A 386 9.31 16.84 15.52
C ALA A 386 10.62 16.63 14.75
N HIS A 387 10.77 17.31 13.61
CA HIS A 387 11.93 17.19 12.72
C HIS A 387 12.54 18.57 12.46
N PRO A 388 13.44 19.05 13.34
CA PRO A 388 14.13 20.32 13.15
C PRO A 388 14.92 20.33 11.83
N GLY A 389 14.57 21.24 10.93
CA GLY A 389 15.15 21.32 9.58
C GLY A 389 14.28 20.74 8.47
N ALA A 390 13.08 20.23 8.79
CA ALA A 390 12.12 19.82 7.79
C ALA A 390 11.73 20.96 6.84
N GLU A 391 11.74 20.68 5.54
CA GLU A 391 11.12 21.53 4.53
C GLU A 391 9.64 21.18 4.44
N VAL A 392 8.77 22.17 4.67
CA VAL A 392 7.32 21.98 4.57
C VAL A 392 6.81 22.78 3.38
N LEU A 393 6.16 22.09 2.45
CA LEU A 393 5.54 22.63 1.24
C LEU A 393 4.02 22.61 1.38
N LEU A 394 3.34 23.37 0.52
CA LEU A 394 1.90 23.45 0.44
C LEU A 394 1.47 23.15 -1.00
N LEU A 395 0.50 22.26 -1.19
CA LEU A 395 -0.14 22.07 -2.48
C LEU A 395 -1.25 23.10 -2.66
N VAL A 396 -1.22 23.81 -3.80
CA VAL A 396 -2.28 24.73 -4.22
C VAL A 396 -2.84 24.23 -5.54
N TYR A 397 -4.15 23.94 -5.58
CA TYR A 397 -4.86 23.58 -6.80
C TYR A 397 -5.72 24.74 -7.28
N LEU A 398 -5.21 25.46 -8.28
CA LEU A 398 -5.81 26.70 -8.78
C LEU A 398 -7.31 26.59 -9.12
N PRO A 399 -7.79 25.53 -9.81
CA PRO A 399 -9.22 25.44 -10.15
C PRO A 399 -10.17 25.42 -8.95
N THR A 400 -9.76 24.87 -7.80
CA THR A 400 -10.55 24.90 -6.56
C THR A 400 -10.38 26.23 -5.83
N VAL A 401 -9.13 26.71 -5.76
CA VAL A 401 -8.78 27.97 -5.12
C VAL A 401 -9.49 29.17 -5.75
N GLU A 402 -9.50 29.27 -7.08
CA GLU A 402 -10.03 30.44 -7.79
C GLU A 402 -11.55 30.58 -7.64
N ARG A 403 -12.26 29.49 -7.31
CA ARG A 403 -13.71 29.54 -7.07
C ARG A 403 -14.06 30.21 -5.75
N ASN A 404 -13.22 30.02 -4.73
CA ASN A 404 -13.46 30.47 -3.37
C ASN A 404 -12.16 30.95 -2.70
N PRO A 405 -11.51 32.01 -3.22
CA PRO A 405 -10.16 32.40 -2.81
C PRO A 405 -10.10 32.86 -1.36
N GLU A 406 -11.16 33.46 -0.82
CA GLU A 406 -11.21 33.90 0.59
C GLU A 406 -11.10 32.72 1.56
N ALA A 407 -11.67 31.57 1.20
CA ALA A 407 -11.64 30.36 2.02
C ALA A 407 -10.44 29.45 1.70
N ASN A 408 -10.02 29.37 0.44
CA ASN A 408 -9.04 28.39 -0.05
C ASN A 408 -7.65 28.98 -0.37
N MET A 409 -7.46 30.29 -0.25
CA MET A 409 -6.15 30.98 -0.23
C MET A 409 -6.12 32.00 0.91
N PRO A 410 -6.19 31.53 2.17
CA PRO A 410 -6.33 32.43 3.30
C PRO A 410 -5.09 33.30 3.51
N LEU A 411 -5.33 34.55 3.93
CA LEU A 411 -4.25 35.51 4.23
C LEU A 411 -3.28 35.03 5.31
N GLY A 412 -3.70 34.12 6.19
CA GLY A 412 -2.84 33.54 7.24
C GLY A 412 -1.65 32.72 6.72
N TRP A 413 -1.60 32.42 5.42
CA TRP A 413 -0.44 31.77 4.78
C TRP A 413 0.66 32.74 4.37
N ALA A 414 0.37 34.04 4.25
CA ALA A 414 1.33 35.09 3.92
C ALA A 414 2.13 35.51 5.17
#